data_AF-A0AA39J4M5-F1
#
_entry.id   AF-A0AA39J4M5-F1
#
_cell.length_a   1.000
_cell.length_b   1.000
_cell.length_c   1.000
_cell.angle_alpha   90.00
_cell.angle_beta   90.00
_cell.angle_gamma   90.00
#
_symmetry.space_group_name_H-M   'P 1'
#
loop_
_entity.id
_entity.type
_entity.pdbx_description
1 polymer ?
#
loop_
_entity_poly.entity_id
_entity_poly.type
_entity_poly.pdbx_seq_one_letter_code
_entity_poly.pdbx_strand_id
1 'polypeptide(L)'
;MCKTGKDCYLLNHDLCRLGGHVVVQGPTGNYIATVEEILQRAVLFGDKVDFVLVKAVSLGSTSAHGMPRIGPTTTYSVVPLQSVLCTVNVQHNCIKNKCEAEKVAPVRQEGELTSELREKIVHRRNPHKVVLNTAQMRSARLIQPFRVNSIPKDTASIVLTSVQKE
;
A
#
# COMPACT_ATOMS: atom_id res chain seq x y z
N MET A 1 -8.47 4.91 30.52
CA MET A 1 -8.93 3.86 29.59
C MET A 1 -8.73 4.35 28.17
N CYS A 2 -8.20 3.53 27.26
CA CYS A 2 -8.07 3.89 25.84
C CYS A 2 -9.12 3.11 25.04
N LYS A 3 -9.76 3.77 24.07
CA LYS A 3 -10.66 3.13 23.10
C LYS A 3 -9.88 2.82 21.83
N THR A 4 -10.23 1.74 21.15
CA THR A 4 -9.65 1.36 19.85
C THR A 4 -10.63 1.64 18.72
N GLY A 5 -10.16 2.29 17.66
CA GLY A 5 -10.93 2.58 16.45
C GLY A 5 -10.65 1.58 15.33
N LYS A 6 -11.57 1.46 14.35
CA LYS A 6 -11.39 0.64 13.14
C LYS A 6 -10.67 1.39 12.02
N ASP A 7 -10.92 2.69 11.94
CA ASP A 7 -10.35 3.59 10.94
C ASP A 7 -10.27 5.02 11.46
N CYS A 8 -9.52 5.86 10.74
CA CYS A 8 -9.43 7.29 10.97
C CYS A 8 -8.99 8.03 9.70
N TYR A 9 -9.26 9.32 9.63
CA TYR A 9 -8.73 10.18 8.57
C TYR A 9 -7.40 10.81 8.99
N LEU A 10 -6.42 10.72 8.12
CA LEU A 10 -5.13 11.40 8.28
C LEU A 10 -5.26 12.89 7.94
N LEU A 11 -4.23 13.67 8.26
CA LEU A 11 -4.18 15.10 7.93
C LEU A 11 -4.25 15.38 6.43
N ASN A 12 -3.80 14.44 5.60
CA ASN A 12 -3.90 14.53 4.14
C ASN A 12 -5.23 13.99 3.58
N HIS A 13 -6.23 13.76 4.44
CA HIS A 13 -7.54 13.19 4.12
C HIS A 13 -7.50 11.77 3.53
N ASP A 14 -6.41 11.03 3.72
CA ASP A 14 -6.40 9.60 3.44
C ASP A 14 -7.13 8.85 4.55
N LEU A 15 -7.86 7.80 4.17
CA LEU A 15 -8.52 6.90 5.11
C LEU A 15 -7.52 5.83 5.60
N CYS A 16 -7.03 6.00 6.82
CA CYS A 16 -6.20 5.04 7.52
C CYS A 16 -7.10 3.95 8.14
N ARG A 17 -6.77 2.68 7.89
CA ARG A 17 -7.54 1.52 8.39
C ARG A 17 -6.60 0.55 9.10
N LEU A 18 -7.16 -0.21 10.06
CA LEU A 18 -6.47 -1.37 10.64
C LEU A 18 -6.00 -2.34 9.55
N GLY A 19 -4.77 -2.84 9.68
CA GLY A 19 -4.09 -3.68 8.68
C GLY A 19 -3.63 -2.92 7.42
N GLY A 20 -3.96 -1.64 7.30
CA GLY A 20 -3.47 -0.77 6.23
C GLY A 20 -1.98 -0.49 6.35
N HIS A 21 -1.38 -0.02 5.25
CA HIS A 21 0.03 0.36 5.22
C HIS A 21 0.15 1.88 5.11
N VAL A 22 1.12 2.45 5.80
CA VAL A 22 1.29 3.90 5.91
C VAL A 22 2.76 4.31 5.82
N VAL A 23 3.01 5.55 5.39
CA VAL A 23 4.30 6.20 5.58
C VAL A 23 4.28 6.90 6.93
N VAL A 24 5.29 6.63 7.74
CA VAL A 24 5.46 7.24 9.07
C VAL A 24 6.74 8.06 9.08
N GLN A 25 6.66 9.25 9.65
CA GLN A 25 7.83 10.08 9.91
C GLN A 25 8.59 9.52 11.11
N GLY A 26 9.82 9.05 10.87
CA GLY A 26 10.73 8.58 11.90
C GLY A 26 11.84 9.59 12.22
N PRO A 27 12.63 9.33 13.28
CA PRO A 27 13.72 10.21 13.69
C PRO A 27 14.87 10.27 12.66
N THR A 28 15.14 9.16 11.96
CA THR A 28 16.21 9.06 10.96
C THR A 28 15.72 9.22 9.52
N GLY A 29 14.42 9.37 9.33
CA GLY A 29 13.78 9.42 8.03
C GLY A 29 12.41 8.73 8.02
N ASN A 30 11.74 8.82 6.88
CA ASN A 30 10.43 8.21 6.69
C ASN A 30 10.59 6.69 6.49
N TYR A 31 9.65 5.92 7.04
CA TYR A 31 9.61 4.47 6.88
C TYR A 31 8.18 4.00 6.60
N ILE A 32 8.05 2.79 6.06
CA ILE A 32 6.76 2.15 5.85
C ILE A 32 6.40 1.32 7.09
N ALA A 33 5.14 1.33 7.48
CA ALA A 33 4.63 0.51 8.57
C ALA A 33 3.22 0.00 8.28
N THR A 34 2.83 -1.07 8.98
CA THR A 34 1.47 -1.59 9.01
C THR A 34 0.75 -1.03 10.24
N VAL A 35 -0.51 -0.66 10.10
CA VAL A 35 -1.35 -0.16 11.19
C VAL A 35 -1.90 -1.35 11.97
N GLU A 36 -1.48 -1.49 13.23
CA GLU A 36 -1.91 -2.59 14.10
C GLU A 36 -3.08 -2.17 14.98
N GLU A 37 -3.02 -0.96 15.55
CA GLU A 37 -4.11 -0.40 16.37
C GLU A 37 -4.24 1.10 16.17
N ILE A 38 -5.48 1.61 16.26
CA ILE A 38 -5.78 3.05 16.24
C ILE A 38 -6.29 3.42 17.63
N LEU A 39 -5.54 4.26 18.34
CA LEU A 39 -5.74 4.55 19.76
C LEU A 39 -6.39 5.91 19.97
N GLN A 40 -7.47 5.90 20.73
CA GLN A 40 -8.20 7.08 21.18
C GLN A 40 -8.12 7.16 22.70
N ARG A 41 -7.68 8.30 23.23
CA ARG A 41 -7.77 8.56 24.67
C ARG A 41 -9.24 8.75 25.02
N ALA A 42 -9.74 8.01 26.01
CA ALA A 42 -11.11 8.24 26.47
C ALA A 42 -11.16 9.58 27.21
N VAL A 43 -11.69 10.61 26.56
CA VAL A 43 -12.05 11.89 27.17
C VAL A 43 -13.57 11.96 27.26
N LEU A 44 -14.09 12.61 28.31
CA LEU A 44 -15.53 12.78 28.53
C LEU A 44 -16.26 13.41 27.33
N PHE A 45 -15.54 14.19 26.52
CA PHE A 45 -16.05 14.83 25.31
C PHE A 45 -14.97 14.81 24.21
N GLY A 46 -15.04 13.82 23.32
CA GLY A 46 -14.26 13.80 22.07
C GLY A 46 -13.76 12.42 21.66
N ASP A 47 -14.14 11.96 20.47
CA ASP A 47 -13.66 10.73 19.82
C ASP A 47 -12.46 11.02 18.90
N LYS A 48 -11.46 11.76 19.40
CA LYS A 48 -10.28 12.11 18.60
C LYS A 48 -9.22 11.03 18.72
N VAL A 49 -8.74 10.54 17.58
CA VAL A 49 -7.58 9.65 17.50
C VAL A 49 -6.33 10.46 17.82
N ASP A 50 -5.61 10.03 18.86
CA ASP A 50 -4.38 10.67 19.30
C ASP A 50 -3.16 9.92 18.74
N PHE A 51 -3.20 8.58 18.79
CA PHE A 51 -2.05 7.73 18.50
C PHE A 51 -2.41 6.56 17.59
N VAL A 52 -1.41 6.02 16.92
CA VAL A 52 -1.50 4.81 16.10
C VAL A 52 -0.36 3.89 16.49
N LEU A 53 -0.68 2.64 16.83
CA LEU A 53 0.32 1.59 16.96
C LEU A 53 0.64 1.07 15.56
N VAL A 54 1.90 1.19 15.18
CA VAL A 54 2.38 0.74 13.87
C VAL A 54 3.48 -0.29 14.03
N LYS A 55 3.55 -1.21 13.06
CA LYS A 55 4.58 -2.22 12.95
C LYS A 55 5.43 -1.91 11.72
N ALA A 56 6.70 -1.58 11.93
CA ALA A 56 7.60 -1.30 10.83
C ALA A 56 7.70 -2.50 9.88
N VAL A 57 7.85 -2.22 8.59
CA VAL A 57 8.05 -3.26 7.58
C VAL A 57 9.40 -3.10 6.90
N SER A 58 9.97 -4.22 6.49
CA SER A 58 11.19 -4.25 5.69
C SER A 58 10.87 -4.17 4.20
N LEU A 59 11.68 -3.42 3.46
CA LEU A 59 11.65 -3.40 2.00
C LEU A 59 12.76 -4.32 1.48
N GLY A 60 12.39 -5.31 0.70
CA GLY A 60 13.30 -6.32 0.16
C GLY A 60 13.41 -6.29 -1.35
N SER A 61 13.76 -7.45 -1.92
CA SER A 61 13.87 -7.67 -3.38
C SER A 61 12.69 -7.11 -4.16
N THR A 62 12.95 -6.69 -5.40
CA THR A 62 11.93 -6.17 -6.30
C THR A 62 11.07 -7.28 -6.92
N SER A 63 9.87 -6.90 -7.33
CA SER A 63 9.01 -7.67 -8.23
C SER A 63 9.39 -7.46 -9.69
N ALA A 64 8.77 -8.23 -10.58
CA ALA A 64 8.93 -8.06 -12.04
C ALA A 64 8.57 -6.64 -12.52
N HIS A 65 7.69 -5.93 -11.80
CA HIS A 65 7.32 -4.54 -12.09
C HIS A 65 8.24 -3.50 -11.44
N GLY A 66 9.38 -3.92 -10.85
CA GLY A 66 10.31 -3.01 -10.18
C GLY A 66 9.81 -2.48 -8.83
N MET A 67 8.68 -2.98 -8.32
CA MET A 67 8.13 -2.60 -7.01
C MET A 67 8.78 -3.41 -5.89
N PRO A 68 9.19 -2.78 -4.76
CA PRO A 68 9.86 -3.48 -3.66
C PRO A 68 8.87 -4.37 -2.90
N ARG A 69 9.33 -5.55 -2.49
CA ARG A 69 8.54 -6.46 -1.64
C ARG A 69 8.52 -5.96 -0.20
N ILE A 70 7.38 -6.15 0.44
CA ILE A 70 7.20 -5.82 1.85
C ILE A 70 7.35 -7.11 2.66
N GLY A 71 8.16 -7.04 3.72
CA GLY A 71 8.35 -8.11 4.68
C GLY A 71 7.98 -7.66 6.09
N PRO A 72 7.38 -8.53 6.91
CA PRO A 72 7.09 -8.20 8.30
C PRO A 72 8.40 -8.04 9.11
N THR A 73 8.39 -7.14 10.08
CA THR A 73 9.46 -6.97 11.08
C THR A 73 8.86 -7.16 12.48
N THR A 74 9.68 -7.25 13.53
CA THR A 74 9.24 -7.33 14.93
C THR A 74 9.21 -5.97 15.64
N THR A 75 9.55 -4.88 14.94
CA THR A 75 9.63 -3.53 15.50
C THR A 75 8.27 -2.86 15.50
N TYR A 76 7.78 -2.54 16.69
CA TYR A 76 6.55 -1.76 16.89
C TYR A 76 6.89 -0.38 17.43
N SER A 77 6.08 0.60 17.07
CA SER A 77 6.16 1.95 17.62
C SER A 77 4.75 2.53 17.77
N VAL A 78 4.54 3.25 18.88
CA VAL A 78 3.36 4.09 19.04
C VAL A 78 3.72 5.48 18.57
N VAL A 79 3.02 5.97 17.55
CA VAL A 79 3.28 7.27 16.95
C VAL A 79 2.05 8.17 17.07
N PRO A 80 2.22 9.49 17.24
CA PRO A 80 1.09 10.40 17.19
C PRO A 80 0.51 10.42 15.77
N LEU A 81 -0.80 10.65 15.64
CA LEU A 81 -1.48 10.63 14.35
C LEU A 81 -0.83 11.57 13.32
N GLN A 82 -0.27 12.69 13.77
CA GLN A 82 0.40 13.69 12.92
C GLN A 82 1.68 13.15 12.27
N SER A 83 2.31 12.13 12.84
CA SER A 83 3.48 11.47 12.26
C SER A 83 3.12 10.47 11.17
N VAL A 84 1.85 10.13 11.00
CA VAL A 84 1.35 9.27 9.92
C VAL A 84 1.05 10.15 8.71
N LEU A 85 1.93 10.13 7.72
CA LEU A 85 1.95 11.12 6.64
C LEU A 85 0.93 10.81 5.54
N CYS A 86 0.83 9.54 5.14
CA CYS A 86 -0.12 9.09 4.13
C CYS A 86 -0.34 7.58 4.19
N THR A 87 -1.44 7.13 3.57
CA THR A 87 -1.66 5.70 3.31
C THR A 87 -0.92 5.26 2.06
N VAL A 88 -0.51 3.99 2.05
CA VAL A 88 0.20 3.41 0.92
C VAL A 88 -0.52 2.18 0.43
N ASN A 89 -0.69 2.13 -0.88
CA ASN A 89 -1.27 1.00 -1.56
C ASN A 89 -0.25 -0.13 -1.68
N VAL A 90 -0.66 -1.31 -1.25
CA VAL A 90 0.09 -2.55 -1.43
C VAL A 90 -0.68 -3.48 -2.37
N GLN A 91 0.06 -4.18 -3.23
CA GLN A 91 -0.52 -5.07 -4.24
C GLN A 91 0.00 -6.48 -4.04
N HIS A 92 -0.80 -7.49 -4.37
CA HIS A 92 -0.32 -8.87 -4.37
C HIS A 92 0.66 -9.09 -5.51
N ASN A 93 1.74 -9.83 -5.27
CA ASN A 93 2.69 -10.19 -6.32
C ASN A 93 2.13 -11.35 -7.17
N CYS A 94 1.16 -11.03 -8.03
CA CYS A 94 0.40 -12.00 -8.80
C CYS A 94 1.29 -12.80 -9.76
N ILE A 95 2.25 -12.15 -10.44
CA ILE A 95 3.16 -12.81 -11.39
C ILE A 95 3.97 -13.91 -10.69
N LYS A 96 4.57 -13.60 -9.54
CA LYS A 96 5.38 -14.58 -8.80
C LYS A 96 4.53 -15.74 -8.27
N ASN A 97 3.30 -15.46 -7.85
CA ASN A 97 2.41 -16.45 -7.26
C ASN A 97 1.53 -17.18 -8.29
N LYS A 98 1.61 -16.80 -9.57
CA LYS A 98 0.81 -17.36 -10.67
C LYS A 98 -0.69 -17.34 -10.33
N CYS A 99 -1.20 -16.18 -9.92
CA CYS A 99 -2.63 -16.02 -9.69
C CYS A 99 -3.39 -16.13 -11.00
N GLU A 100 -4.52 -16.83 -10.98
CA GLU A 100 -5.35 -17.08 -12.14
C GLU A 100 -6.61 -16.21 -12.10
N ALA A 101 -7.14 -15.92 -13.28
CA ALA A 101 -8.43 -15.26 -13.42
C ALA A 101 -9.54 -16.31 -13.31
N GLU A 102 -10.50 -16.07 -12.43
CA GLU A 102 -11.67 -16.94 -12.26
C GLU A 102 -12.95 -16.13 -12.45
N LYS A 103 -13.98 -16.71 -13.07
CA LYS A 103 -15.30 -16.09 -13.21
C LYS A 103 -16.06 -16.16 -11.89
N VAL A 104 -15.77 -15.24 -10.99
CA VAL A 104 -16.31 -15.24 -9.61
C VAL A 104 -16.97 -13.93 -9.19
N ALA A 105 -16.79 -12.84 -9.96
CA ALA A 105 -17.35 -11.54 -9.59
C ALA A 105 -18.66 -11.31 -10.35
N PRO A 106 -19.80 -11.10 -9.68
CA PRO A 106 -21.04 -10.78 -10.38
C PRO A 106 -20.92 -9.44 -11.10
N VAL A 107 -21.47 -9.38 -12.31
CA VAL A 107 -21.59 -8.16 -13.09
C VAL A 107 -22.76 -7.37 -12.56
N ARG A 108 -22.61 -6.05 -12.49
CA ARG A 108 -23.75 -5.15 -12.27
C ARG A 108 -24.09 -4.44 -13.57
N GLN A 109 -25.33 -4.52 -13.98
CA GLN A 109 -25.89 -3.79 -15.13
C GLN A 109 -27.04 -2.94 -14.60
N GLU A 110 -27.02 -1.64 -14.93
CA GLU A 110 -28.03 -0.67 -14.46
C GLU A 110 -28.23 -0.62 -12.93
N GLY A 111 -27.20 -1.02 -12.17
CA GLY A 111 -27.25 -1.07 -10.69
C GLY A 111 -27.75 -2.39 -10.11
N GLU A 112 -28.31 -3.27 -10.94
CA GLU A 112 -28.78 -4.60 -10.55
C GLU A 112 -27.67 -5.63 -10.67
N LEU A 113 -27.64 -6.60 -9.74
CA LEU A 113 -26.72 -7.74 -9.79
C LEU A 113 -27.27 -8.75 -10.79
N THR A 114 -26.48 -9.07 -11.82
CA THR A 114 -26.85 -10.08 -12.81
C THR A 114 -26.29 -11.45 -12.45
N SER A 115 -26.79 -12.50 -13.09
CA SER A 115 -26.23 -13.85 -13.02
C SER A 115 -24.93 -13.99 -13.83
N GLU A 116 -24.58 -12.99 -14.63
CA GLU A 116 -23.32 -12.98 -15.37
C GLU A 116 -22.14 -12.75 -14.43
N LEU A 117 -21.12 -13.58 -14.57
CA LEU A 117 -19.88 -13.48 -13.80
C LEU A 117 -18.75 -12.96 -14.69
N ARG A 118 -18.06 -11.92 -14.24
CA ARG A 118 -16.82 -11.45 -14.84
C ARG A 118 -15.62 -12.09 -14.17
N GLU A 119 -14.54 -12.17 -14.95
CA GLU A 119 -13.25 -12.64 -14.47
C GLU A 119 -12.65 -11.68 -13.44
N LYS A 120 -12.10 -12.26 -12.38
CA LYS A 120 -11.34 -11.56 -11.34
C LYS A 120 -10.11 -12.40 -10.99
N ILE A 121 -8.97 -11.75 -10.79
CA ILE A 121 -7.77 -12.43 -10.30
C ILE A 121 -8.02 -12.89 -8.86
N VAL A 122 -7.86 -14.19 -8.60
CA VAL A 122 -8.04 -14.78 -7.27
C VAL A 122 -6.69 -15.07 -6.63
N HIS A 123 -6.48 -14.55 -5.42
CA HIS A 123 -5.22 -14.67 -4.68
C HIS A 123 -5.23 -15.85 -3.71
N ARG A 124 -5.25 -17.09 -4.22
CA ARG A 124 -5.25 -18.31 -3.37
C ARG A 124 -3.88 -18.61 -2.73
N ARG A 125 -2.79 -18.28 -3.43
CA ARG A 125 -1.42 -18.61 -3.02
C ARG A 125 -0.75 -17.42 -2.36
N ASN A 126 -0.23 -17.63 -1.15
CA ASN A 126 0.57 -16.68 -0.38
C ASN A 126 -0.03 -15.25 -0.34
N PRO A 127 -1.24 -15.06 0.22
CA PRO A 127 -1.93 -13.77 0.20
C PRO A 127 -1.13 -12.64 0.85
N HIS A 128 -0.25 -12.97 1.80
CA HIS A 128 0.61 -12.01 2.50
C HIS A 128 1.83 -11.55 1.68
N LYS A 129 2.09 -12.13 0.50
CA LYS A 129 3.23 -11.74 -0.36
C LYS A 129 2.86 -10.52 -1.20
N VAL A 130 2.97 -9.35 -0.59
CA VAL A 130 2.63 -8.07 -1.18
C VAL A 130 3.86 -7.25 -1.58
N VAL A 131 3.65 -6.31 -2.49
CA VAL A 131 4.62 -5.36 -3.01
C VAL A 131 4.08 -3.94 -2.80
N LEU A 132 4.98 -3.00 -2.56
CA LEU A 132 4.65 -1.59 -2.38
C LEU A 132 4.34 -0.97 -3.75
N ASN A 133 3.16 -0.40 -3.94
CA ASN A 133 2.87 0.32 -5.18
C ASN A 133 3.59 1.68 -5.18
N THR A 134 4.82 1.70 -5.70
CA THR A 134 5.62 2.91 -5.83
C THR A 134 5.15 3.84 -6.95
N ALA A 135 4.20 3.41 -7.77
CA ALA A 135 3.60 4.21 -8.83
C ALA A 135 2.33 4.95 -8.38
N GLN A 136 1.94 4.83 -7.11
CA GLN A 136 0.80 5.57 -6.56
C GLN A 136 1.01 7.08 -6.70
N MET A 137 0.16 7.74 -7.48
CA MET A 137 0.25 9.18 -7.74
C MET A 137 -0.13 10.02 -6.53
N ARG A 138 -1.22 9.65 -5.84
CA ARG A 138 -1.63 10.28 -4.58
C ARG A 138 -0.55 10.01 -3.54
N SER A 139 0.12 11.04 -3.05
CA SER A 139 1.26 10.95 -2.12
C SER A 139 2.58 10.46 -2.74
N ALA A 140 2.75 10.60 -4.06
CA ALA A 140 3.98 10.21 -4.77
C ALA A 140 5.24 10.81 -4.13
N ARG A 141 5.22 12.08 -3.70
CA ARG A 141 6.35 12.74 -3.02
C ARG A 141 6.87 11.95 -1.81
N LEU A 142 5.98 11.29 -1.07
CA LEU A 142 6.32 10.51 0.12
C LEU A 142 6.70 9.06 -0.23
N ILE A 143 6.22 8.55 -1.37
CA ILE A 143 6.40 7.15 -1.77
C ILE A 143 7.62 6.95 -2.68
N GLN A 144 7.93 7.91 -3.56
CA GLN A 144 9.07 7.83 -4.50
C GLN A 144 10.42 7.54 -3.83
N PRO A 145 10.74 8.02 -2.62
CA PRO A 145 11.99 7.67 -1.94
C PRO A 145 12.16 6.16 -1.67
N PHE A 146 11.06 5.38 -1.65
CA PHE A 146 11.08 3.93 -1.47
C PHE A 146 11.16 3.16 -2.80
N ARG A 147 11.18 3.86 -3.93
CA ARG A 147 11.28 3.25 -5.26
C ARG A 147 12.70 2.74 -5.50
N VAL A 148 12.80 1.62 -6.23
CA VAL A 148 14.09 1.18 -6.76
C VAL A 148 14.46 2.03 -7.96
N ASN A 149 15.65 2.64 -7.91
CA ASN A 149 16.17 3.47 -8.99
C ASN A 149 16.17 2.69 -10.30
N SER A 150 15.53 3.26 -11.32
CA SER A 150 15.60 2.72 -12.67
C SER A 150 17.00 2.94 -13.22
N ILE A 151 17.54 1.91 -13.89
CA ILE A 151 18.77 2.06 -14.67
C ILE A 151 18.50 3.12 -15.75
N PRO A 152 19.32 4.19 -15.84
CA PRO A 152 19.20 5.16 -16.91
C PRO A 152 19.26 4.44 -18.26
N LYS A 153 18.23 4.63 -19.07
CA LYS A 153 18.22 4.11 -20.44
C LYS A 153 18.77 5.20 -21.35
N ASP A 154 19.71 4.82 -22.23
CA ASP A 154 20.20 5.70 -23.28
C ASP A 154 19.06 5.97 -24.28
N THR A 155 18.60 7.21 -24.30
CA THR A 155 17.45 7.64 -25.09
C THR A 155 17.76 7.64 -26.58
N ALA A 156 19.00 7.95 -26.96
CA ALA A 156 19.42 8.03 -28.35
C ALA A 156 19.37 6.66 -29.03
N SER A 157 19.92 5.64 -28.38
CA SER A 157 19.88 4.27 -28.92
C SER A 157 18.45 3.71 -29.00
N ILE A 158 17.56 4.03 -28.06
CA ILE A 158 16.16 3.57 -28.09
C ILE A 158 15.41 4.19 -29.27
N VAL A 159 15.56 5.48 -29.51
CA VAL A 159 14.90 6.15 -30.64
C VAL A 159 15.39 5.56 -31.96
N LEU A 160 16.71 5.40 -32.10
CA LEU A 160 17.32 4.84 -33.32
C LEU A 160 16.91 3.38 -33.58
N THR A 161 16.86 2.53 -32.55
CA THR A 161 16.43 1.12 -32.70
C THR A 161 14.92 0.95 -32.90
N SER A 162 14.11 1.95 -32.53
CA SER A 162 12.65 1.91 -32.76
C SER A 162 12.31 2.21 -34.22
N VAL A 163 13.04 3.16 -34.84
CA VAL A 163 12.88 3.52 -36.27
C VAL A 163 13.33 2.38 -37.19
N GLN A 164 14.31 1.58 -36.80
CA GLN A 164 14.78 0.42 -37.60
C GLN A 164 13.81 -0.77 -37.64
N LYS A 165 12.72 -0.74 -36.86
CA LYS A 165 11.72 -1.82 -36.81
C LYS A 165 10.46 -1.55 -37.63
N GLU A 166 10.37 -0.41 -38.31
CA GLU A 166 9.37 -0.10 -39.35
C GLU A 166 9.93 -0.44 -40.74
#